data_AF-A0A6M6JEB5-F1
#
_entry.id   AF-A0A6M6JEB5-F1
#
_cell.length_a   1.000
_cell.length_b   1.000
_cell.length_c   1.000
_cell.angle_alpha   90.00
_cell.angle_beta   90.00
_cell.angle_gamma   90.00
#
_symmetry.space_group_name_H-M   'P 1'
#
loop_
_entity.id
_entity.type
_entity.pdbx_description
1 polymer ?
#
loop_
_entity_poly.entity_id
_entity_poly.type
_entity_poly.pdbx_seq_one_letter_code
_entity_poly.pdbx_strand_id
1 'polypeptide(L)'
;MTDPLDALRAAAVPVDPDPAFARALRARLERALLSPVEDTVTTVLSAPSGAARLRSLAPYLAVTDAAAALDFYVTAFGGVPRGEPVVMPDGRVGHAEVALGDSVLMLAEEFPELGLLAPVTRGGVSQSLRLEVADPDAVVARAVAAGGVLERAVADFPHGRGGVVLDPSGHRWMVSRDVAPARPGDVVYASLWTADVERAERFYAAVVGDLGRLRITAGDPSAGLFLCYAVTDVDAATDVVRAAGGTARPPEVREYGRVADCVDDQGLAFALHEGEAPAVALPEYAELRVPDSVRARAFYATVLGWGFAPGANGGDYWNGTVDGERTRPRTGLAGGAAVPSVVPTFRVPDTEAALAAVRAGGGTAQETVEARFGRMTACVDDQGTAFRLLQP
;
A
#
# COMPACT_ATOMS: atom_id res chain seq x y z
N MET A 1 37.73 5.84 -53.94
CA MET A 1 37.23 5.72 -52.56
C MET A 1 35.99 4.85 -52.63
N THR A 2 36.05 3.65 -52.06
CA THR A 2 34.91 2.73 -51.99
C THR A 2 33.92 3.26 -50.96
N ASP A 3 32.62 3.11 -51.23
CA ASP A 3 31.53 3.57 -50.37
C ASP A 3 31.59 2.81 -49.02
N PRO A 4 31.67 3.49 -47.86
CA PRO A 4 31.72 2.85 -46.55
C PRO A 4 30.48 2.00 -46.22
N LEU A 5 29.38 2.12 -46.99
CA LEU A 5 28.15 1.34 -46.82
C LEU A 5 28.09 0.08 -47.67
N ASP A 6 29.06 -0.18 -48.55
CA ASP A 6 29.08 -1.41 -49.37
C ASP A 6 29.22 -2.68 -48.53
N ALA A 7 29.78 -2.59 -47.32
CA ALA A 7 29.90 -3.71 -46.37
C ALA A 7 28.54 -4.24 -45.89
N LEU A 8 27.48 -3.43 -45.92
CA LEU A 8 26.13 -3.82 -45.50
C LEU A 8 25.35 -4.59 -46.58
N ARG A 9 25.85 -4.61 -47.82
CA ARG A 9 25.23 -5.34 -48.94
C ARG A 9 25.72 -6.79 -49.04
N ALA A 10 26.76 -7.16 -48.29
CA ALA A 10 27.23 -8.53 -48.20
C ALA A 10 26.32 -9.37 -47.29
N ALA A 11 26.01 -10.60 -47.68
CA ALA A 11 25.22 -11.50 -46.86
C ALA A 11 25.94 -11.75 -45.52
N ALA A 12 25.24 -11.53 -44.40
CA ALA A 12 25.77 -11.78 -43.07
C ALA A 12 26.05 -13.28 -42.91
N VAL A 13 27.33 -13.66 -42.94
CA VAL A 13 27.76 -15.03 -42.64
C VAL A 13 27.80 -15.17 -41.12
N PRO A 14 27.10 -16.15 -40.52
CA PRO A 14 27.21 -16.41 -39.10
C PRO A 14 28.68 -16.70 -38.75
N VAL A 15 29.26 -15.87 -37.89
CA VAL A 15 30.60 -16.10 -37.35
C VAL A 15 30.41 -16.67 -35.95
N ASP A 16 30.93 -17.86 -35.72
CA ASP A 16 30.97 -18.42 -34.37
C ASP A 16 31.73 -17.45 -33.45
N PRO A 17 31.21 -17.17 -32.24
CA PRO A 17 31.86 -16.25 -31.33
C PRO A 17 33.27 -16.74 -31.03
N ASP A 18 34.23 -15.81 -30.95
CA ASP A 18 35.62 -16.12 -30.61
C ASP A 18 35.66 -17.05 -29.39
N PRO A 19 36.22 -18.26 -29.52
CA PRO A 19 36.28 -19.22 -28.42
C PRO A 19 36.96 -18.66 -27.17
N ALA A 20 37.88 -17.70 -27.32
CA ALA A 20 38.52 -17.03 -26.19
C ALA A 20 37.55 -16.10 -25.46
N PHE A 21 36.74 -15.33 -26.19
CA PHE A 21 35.68 -14.50 -25.61
C PHE A 21 34.62 -15.35 -24.92
N ALA A 22 34.15 -16.42 -25.57
CA ALA A 22 33.16 -17.33 -25.00
C ALA A 22 33.64 -17.97 -23.69
N ARG A 23 34.91 -18.40 -23.63
CA ARG A 23 35.53 -18.92 -22.39
C ARG A 23 35.65 -17.84 -21.31
N ALA A 24 36.07 -16.63 -21.67
CA ALA A 24 36.20 -15.53 -20.72
C ALA A 24 34.84 -15.11 -20.12
N LEU A 25 33.80 -15.05 -20.95
CA LEU A 25 32.44 -14.74 -20.52
C LEU A 25 31.89 -15.83 -19.59
N ARG A 26 32.07 -17.11 -19.95
CA ARG A 26 31.65 -18.25 -19.12
C ARG A 26 32.33 -18.22 -17.74
N ALA A 27 33.65 -18.03 -17.69
CA ALA A 27 34.40 -17.94 -16.45
C ALA A 27 34.03 -16.71 -15.59
N ARG A 28 33.51 -15.63 -16.21
CA ARG A 28 32.98 -14.47 -15.48
C ARG A 28 31.61 -14.76 -14.87
N LEU A 29 30.73 -15.44 -15.61
CA LEU A 29 29.41 -15.83 -15.13
C LEU A 29 29.48 -16.88 -14.02
N GLU A 30 30.35 -17.89 -14.16
CA GLU A 30 30.56 -18.92 -13.14
C GLU A 30 31.10 -18.30 -11.84
N ARG A 31 32.05 -17.34 -11.92
CA ARG A 31 32.50 -16.60 -10.74
C ARG A 31 31.40 -15.75 -10.09
N ALA A 32 30.53 -15.15 -10.89
CA ALA A 32 29.42 -14.36 -10.36
C ALA A 32 28.33 -15.23 -9.69
N LEU A 33 28.13 -16.46 -10.17
CA LEU A 33 27.13 -17.39 -9.65
C LEU A 33 27.61 -18.21 -8.44
N LEU A 34 28.93 -18.36 -8.27
CA LEU A 34 29.53 -19.21 -7.22
C LEU A 34 30.22 -18.43 -6.09
N SER A 35 30.30 -17.10 -6.17
CA SER A 35 30.78 -16.28 -5.05
C SER A 35 29.72 -16.20 -3.95
N PRO A 36 30.06 -16.52 -2.69
CA PRO A 36 29.19 -16.24 -1.55
C PRO A 36 28.99 -14.73 -1.44
N VAL A 37 27.74 -14.29 -1.34
CA VAL A 37 27.40 -12.91 -1.00
C VAL A 37 27.78 -12.70 0.46
N GLU A 38 28.92 -12.05 0.73
CA GLU A 38 29.16 -11.46 2.04
C GLU A 38 28.23 -10.24 2.18
N ASP A 39 27.33 -10.33 3.15
CA ASP A 39 26.42 -9.27 3.59
C ASP A 39 27.20 -8.00 3.98
N THR A 40 27.47 -7.14 2.99
CA THR A 40 27.71 -5.73 3.25
C THR A 40 26.44 -4.99 2.90
N VAL A 41 25.66 -4.65 3.92
CA VAL A 41 24.44 -3.85 3.84
C VAL A 41 24.80 -2.48 3.26
N THR A 42 24.71 -2.37 1.94
CA THR A 42 24.53 -1.09 1.24
C THR A 42 23.06 -1.03 0.92
N THR A 43 22.34 -0.09 1.53
CA THR A 43 20.94 0.21 1.20
C THR A 43 20.89 0.65 -0.27
N VAL A 44 20.68 -0.30 -1.17
CA VAL A 44 20.44 0.00 -2.58
C VAL A 44 18.96 0.34 -2.70
N LEU A 45 18.67 1.60 -2.99
CA LEU A 45 17.39 2.00 -3.57
C LEU A 45 17.15 1.08 -4.77
N SER A 46 16.10 0.28 -4.75
CA SER A 46 15.69 -0.53 -5.90
C SER A 46 15.53 0.38 -7.11
N ALA A 47 16.51 0.36 -8.02
CA ALA A 47 16.42 1.02 -9.31
C ALA A 47 15.38 0.28 -10.17
N PRO A 48 14.42 0.97 -10.82
CA PRO A 48 13.60 0.34 -11.83
C PRO A 48 14.50 -0.10 -12.99
N SER A 49 14.36 -1.35 -13.44
CA SER A 49 15.25 -1.98 -14.44
C SER A 49 14.96 -1.57 -15.89
N GLY A 50 14.76 -0.28 -16.17
CA GLY A 50 14.61 0.23 -17.53
C GLY A 50 15.12 1.66 -17.66
N ALA A 51 15.95 1.93 -18.67
CA ALA A 51 16.33 3.30 -18.99
C ALA A 51 15.06 4.15 -19.22
N ALA A 52 14.95 5.28 -18.53
CA ALA A 52 13.82 6.19 -18.67
C ALA A 52 13.61 6.56 -20.15
N ARG A 53 12.34 6.60 -20.57
CA ARG A 53 11.95 6.92 -21.93
C ARG A 53 10.73 7.84 -21.95
N LEU A 54 10.60 8.62 -23.01
CA LEU A 54 9.37 9.37 -23.27
C LEU A 54 8.20 8.37 -23.39
N ARG A 55 7.15 8.63 -22.61
CA ARG A 55 5.90 7.88 -22.66
C ARG A 55 4.94 8.55 -23.65
N SER A 56 3.84 7.87 -24.00
CA SER A 56 2.82 8.41 -24.90
C SER A 56 2.26 9.76 -24.43
N LEU A 57 2.30 10.01 -23.12
CA LEU A 57 2.10 11.31 -22.50
C LEU A 57 3.34 11.64 -21.67
N ALA A 58 4.01 12.74 -21.99
CA ALA A 58 5.19 13.23 -21.29
C ALA A 58 4.95 14.70 -20.89
N PRO A 59 4.97 15.06 -19.61
CA PRO A 59 4.75 16.43 -19.20
C PRO A 59 5.88 17.35 -19.66
N TYR A 60 5.51 18.57 -20.04
CA TYR A 60 6.45 19.65 -20.35
C TYR A 60 6.12 20.83 -19.43
N LEU A 61 7.06 21.18 -18.55
CA LEU A 61 6.84 22.20 -17.53
C LEU A 61 7.49 23.53 -17.92
N ALA A 62 6.78 24.63 -17.66
CA ALA A 62 7.38 25.95 -17.60
C ALA A 62 7.89 26.18 -16.17
N VAL A 63 9.16 26.50 -16.00
CA VAL A 63 9.79 26.76 -14.71
C VAL A 63 10.38 28.16 -14.68
N THR A 64 10.53 28.75 -13.49
CA THR A 64 11.10 30.10 -13.35
C THR A 64 12.63 30.12 -13.52
N ASP A 65 13.29 29.02 -13.17
CA ASP A 65 14.73 28.81 -13.28
C ASP A 65 14.96 27.31 -13.56
N ALA A 66 15.51 26.98 -14.73
CA ALA A 66 15.68 25.59 -15.14
C ALA A 66 16.78 24.86 -14.35
N ALA A 67 17.85 25.55 -13.96
CA ALA A 67 18.93 24.93 -13.20
C ALA A 67 18.45 24.58 -11.79
N ALA A 68 17.77 25.52 -11.11
CA ALA A 68 17.18 25.30 -9.80
C ALA A 68 16.10 24.21 -9.83
N ALA A 69 15.28 24.15 -10.89
CA ALA A 69 14.28 23.10 -11.05
C ALA A 69 14.93 21.72 -11.23
N LEU A 70 15.98 21.59 -12.05
CA LEU A 70 16.72 20.35 -12.21
C LEU A 70 17.35 19.90 -10.88
N ASP A 71 18.02 20.80 -10.16
CA ASP A 71 18.62 20.50 -8.85
C ASP A 71 17.57 20.04 -7.83
N PHE A 72 16.40 20.68 -7.84
CA PHE A 72 15.26 20.25 -7.02
C PHE A 72 14.81 18.84 -7.39
N TYR A 73 14.60 18.54 -8.67
CA TYR A 73 14.14 17.21 -9.10
C TYR A 73 15.17 16.10 -8.82
N VAL A 74 16.47 16.40 -8.95
CA VAL A 74 17.55 15.49 -8.56
C VAL A 74 17.50 15.24 -7.04
N THR A 75 17.48 16.30 -6.25
CA THR A 75 17.59 16.22 -4.78
C THR A 75 16.34 15.62 -4.12
N ALA A 76 15.16 16.12 -4.51
CA ALA A 76 13.90 15.72 -3.93
C ALA A 76 13.48 14.34 -4.43
N PHE A 77 13.47 14.16 -5.76
CA PHE A 77 12.82 13.03 -6.42
C PHE A 77 13.80 11.96 -6.90
N GLY A 78 15.11 12.15 -6.74
CA GLY A 78 16.12 11.24 -7.25
C GLY A 78 16.21 11.25 -8.77
N GLY A 79 15.89 12.39 -9.38
CA GLY A 79 15.94 12.56 -10.83
C GLY A 79 17.36 12.43 -11.39
N VAL A 80 17.44 12.05 -12.65
CA VAL A 80 18.72 11.95 -13.38
C VAL A 80 18.65 12.83 -14.62
N PRO A 81 19.43 13.92 -14.70
CA PRO A 81 19.45 14.79 -15.88
C PRO A 81 19.76 14.00 -17.15
N ARG A 82 19.10 14.34 -18.25
CA ARG A 82 19.30 13.68 -19.54
C ARG A 82 19.84 14.67 -20.57
N GLY A 83 21.11 14.48 -20.91
CA GLY A 83 21.80 15.36 -21.85
C GLY A 83 22.04 16.77 -21.29
N GLU A 84 22.59 17.62 -22.13
CA GLU A 84 22.82 19.04 -21.79
C GLU A 84 21.57 19.86 -22.08
N PRO A 85 21.19 20.81 -21.21
CA PRO A 85 20.14 21.77 -21.50
C PRO A 85 20.40 22.55 -22.79
N VAL A 86 19.35 22.76 -23.58
CA VAL A 86 19.39 23.62 -24.77
C VAL A 86 19.20 25.06 -24.34
N VAL A 87 20.29 25.83 -24.41
CA VAL A 87 20.31 27.26 -24.09
C VAL A 87 20.05 28.07 -25.35
N MET A 88 19.10 28.99 -25.26
CA MET A 88 18.70 29.89 -26.34
C MET A 88 19.69 31.07 -26.47
N PRO A 89 19.68 31.83 -27.59
CA PRO A 89 20.60 32.96 -27.78
C PRO A 89 20.48 34.08 -26.74
N ASP A 90 19.35 34.19 -26.07
CA ASP A 90 19.09 35.16 -24.98
C ASP A 90 19.55 34.64 -23.61
N GLY A 91 20.10 33.43 -23.53
CA GLY A 91 20.63 32.80 -22.32
C GLY A 91 19.61 31.96 -21.55
N ARG A 92 18.32 31.97 -21.92
CA ARG A 92 17.30 31.14 -21.27
C ARG A 92 17.41 29.68 -21.68
N VAL A 93 17.02 28.77 -20.79
CA VAL A 93 16.90 27.35 -21.15
C VAL A 93 15.59 27.12 -21.90
N GLY A 94 15.70 26.83 -23.20
CA GLY A 94 14.57 26.51 -24.07
C GLY A 94 14.10 25.06 -23.95
N HIS A 95 14.98 24.16 -23.50
CA HIS A 95 14.64 22.75 -23.29
C HIS A 95 15.64 22.06 -22.34
N ALA A 96 15.15 21.29 -21.39
CA ALA A 96 15.93 20.33 -20.62
C ALA A 96 15.07 19.11 -20.27
N GLU A 97 15.74 18.00 -19.96
CA GLU A 97 15.11 16.75 -19.61
C GLU A 97 15.66 16.18 -18.30
N VAL A 98 14.78 15.59 -17.50
CA VAL A 98 15.15 14.80 -16.32
C VAL A 98 14.38 13.48 -16.33
N ALA A 99 15.10 12.38 -16.10
CA ALA A 99 14.50 11.08 -15.88
C ALA A 99 13.95 11.00 -14.45
N LEU A 100 12.70 10.59 -14.32
CA LEU A 100 12.05 10.27 -13.04
C LEU A 100 11.47 8.85 -13.15
N GLY A 101 12.09 7.91 -12.46
CA GLY A 101 11.78 6.48 -12.59
C GLY A 101 11.99 6.02 -14.04
N ASP A 102 10.91 5.57 -14.67
CA ASP A 102 10.93 5.02 -16.03
C ASP A 102 10.44 6.03 -17.11
N SER A 103 10.18 7.26 -16.71
CA SER A 103 9.57 8.32 -17.52
C SER A 103 10.48 9.54 -17.61
N VAL A 104 10.28 10.36 -18.64
CA VAL A 104 11.03 11.60 -18.88
C VAL A 104 10.11 12.80 -18.65
N LEU A 105 10.56 13.70 -17.79
CA LEU A 105 9.98 15.02 -17.60
C LEU A 105 10.77 16.02 -18.44
N MET A 106 10.07 16.83 -19.23
CA MET A 106 10.67 17.91 -20.01
C MET A 106 10.36 19.25 -19.34
N LEU A 107 11.25 20.22 -19.48
CA LEU A 107 11.04 21.56 -18.99
C LEU A 107 11.72 22.63 -19.84
N ALA A 108 11.24 23.86 -19.71
CA ALA A 108 11.87 25.08 -20.22
C ALA A 108 11.62 26.22 -19.23
N GLU A 109 12.42 27.26 -19.33
CA GLU A 109 12.14 28.51 -18.63
C GLU A 109 10.92 29.22 -19.22
N GLU A 110 10.48 30.29 -18.55
CA GLU A 110 9.33 31.06 -19.00
C GLU A 110 9.60 31.80 -20.32
N PHE A 111 8.60 31.77 -21.20
CA PHE A 111 8.50 32.59 -22.40
C PHE A 111 7.16 33.34 -22.37
N PRO A 112 7.04 34.44 -21.58
CA PRO A 112 5.82 35.23 -21.48
C PRO A 112 5.26 35.68 -22.84
N GLU A 113 6.14 35.93 -23.80
CA GLU A 113 5.81 36.30 -25.18
C GLU A 113 5.05 35.20 -25.96
N LEU A 114 5.19 33.94 -25.53
CA LEU A 114 4.44 32.78 -26.03
C LEU A 114 3.30 32.37 -25.10
N GLY A 115 3.11 33.09 -24.00
CA GLY A 115 2.20 32.72 -22.91
C GLY A 115 2.67 31.50 -22.11
N LEU A 116 3.94 31.08 -22.22
CA LEU A 116 4.49 29.97 -21.46
C LEU A 116 5.01 30.51 -20.11
N LEU A 117 4.26 30.24 -19.04
CA LEU A 117 4.53 30.76 -17.70
C LEU A 117 4.42 29.63 -16.68
N ALA A 118 5.30 29.67 -15.68
CA ALA A 118 5.26 28.82 -14.51
C ALA A 118 4.02 29.14 -13.64
N PRO A 119 3.51 28.16 -12.87
CA PRO A 119 2.34 28.35 -12.01
C PRO A 119 2.47 29.52 -11.03
N VAL A 120 3.66 29.71 -10.44
CA VAL A 120 3.91 30.81 -9.51
C VAL A 120 3.72 32.18 -10.16
N THR A 121 4.17 32.34 -11.41
CA THR A 121 4.01 33.58 -12.19
C THR A 121 2.56 33.78 -12.66
N ARG A 122 1.85 32.69 -12.96
CA ARG A 122 0.41 32.75 -13.31
C ARG A 122 -0.52 33.03 -12.13
N GLY A 123 -0.03 32.93 -10.88
CA GLY A 123 -0.82 33.17 -9.67
C GLY A 123 -1.63 31.96 -9.21
N GLY A 124 -1.24 30.74 -9.58
CA GLY A 124 -1.91 29.53 -9.10
C GLY A 124 -1.54 28.26 -9.86
N VAL A 125 -1.83 27.12 -9.24
CA VAL A 125 -1.61 25.79 -9.82
C VAL A 125 -2.51 25.56 -11.04
N SER A 126 -1.94 25.11 -12.15
CA SER A 126 -2.70 24.79 -13.37
C SER A 126 -2.98 23.29 -13.53
N GLN A 127 -2.10 22.44 -13.02
CA GLN A 127 -2.25 20.98 -13.03
C GLN A 127 -1.63 20.33 -11.78
N SER A 128 -1.90 19.04 -11.59
CA SER A 128 -1.17 18.20 -10.65
C SER A 128 -0.46 17.07 -11.38
N LEU A 129 0.78 16.82 -11.01
CA LEU A 129 1.60 15.71 -11.51
C LEU A 129 1.64 14.62 -10.46
N ARG A 130 1.38 13.37 -10.83
CA ARG A 130 1.54 12.23 -9.91
C ARG A 130 2.94 11.65 -10.10
N LEU A 131 3.67 11.50 -8.99
CA LEU A 131 4.94 10.80 -8.95
C LEU A 131 4.80 9.54 -8.09
N GLU A 132 4.93 8.38 -8.73
CA GLU A 132 4.92 7.08 -8.06
C GLU A 132 6.30 6.79 -7.46
N VAL A 133 6.36 6.52 -6.15
CA VAL A 133 7.61 6.29 -5.41
C VAL A 133 7.44 5.16 -4.40
N ALA A 134 8.54 4.53 -3.99
CA ALA A 134 8.49 3.49 -2.94
C ALA A 134 8.18 4.06 -1.53
N ASP A 135 8.69 5.26 -1.23
CA ASP A 135 8.59 5.91 0.07
C ASP A 135 8.16 7.38 -0.08
N PRO A 136 6.85 7.66 -0.05
CA PRO A 136 6.33 9.03 -0.13
C PRO A 136 6.79 9.92 1.02
N ASP A 137 6.96 9.39 2.24
CA ASP A 137 7.38 10.16 3.41
C ASP A 137 8.80 10.71 3.21
N ALA A 138 9.74 9.85 2.83
CA ALA A 138 11.12 10.25 2.59
C ALA A 138 11.23 11.25 1.43
N VAL A 139 10.47 11.03 0.34
CA VAL A 139 10.49 11.91 -0.82
C VAL A 139 9.90 13.29 -0.50
N VAL A 140 8.76 13.34 0.20
CA VAL A 140 8.15 14.62 0.60
C VAL A 140 9.04 15.37 1.59
N ALA A 141 9.65 14.68 2.54
CA ALA A 141 10.59 15.31 3.48
C ALA A 141 11.79 15.94 2.74
N ARG A 142 12.38 15.24 1.76
CA ARG A 142 13.45 15.79 0.92
C ARG A 142 12.97 16.96 0.06
N ALA A 143 11.78 16.87 -0.52
CA ALA A 143 11.20 17.95 -1.33
C ALA A 143 11.04 19.24 -0.53
N VAL A 144 10.51 19.16 0.70
CA VAL A 144 10.39 20.32 1.59
C VAL A 144 11.78 20.87 1.97
N ALA A 145 12.73 19.99 2.30
CA ALA A 145 14.11 20.40 2.60
C ALA A 145 14.82 21.09 1.41
N ALA A 146 14.46 20.72 0.18
CA ALA A 146 14.97 21.32 -1.06
C ALA A 146 14.24 22.63 -1.46
N GLY A 147 13.36 23.17 -0.61
CA GLY A 147 12.65 24.43 -0.85
C GLY A 147 11.24 24.28 -1.42
N GLY A 148 10.70 23.06 -1.48
CA GLY A 148 9.30 22.83 -1.80
C GLY A 148 8.36 23.22 -0.65
N VAL A 149 7.11 23.54 -0.98
CA VAL A 149 6.08 23.89 0.01
C VAL A 149 5.18 22.68 0.28
N LEU A 150 5.09 22.24 1.52
CA LEU A 150 4.15 21.18 1.91
C LEU A 150 2.71 21.71 1.83
N GLU A 151 1.92 21.20 0.88
CA GLU A 151 0.49 21.51 0.77
C GLU A 151 -0.35 20.52 1.57
N ARG A 152 -0.01 19.23 1.49
CA ARG A 152 -0.71 18.14 2.22
C ARG A 152 0.30 17.14 2.76
N ALA A 153 0.27 16.93 4.08
CA ALA A 153 1.07 15.92 4.75
C ALA A 153 0.80 14.51 4.19
N VAL A 154 1.83 13.65 4.25
CA VAL A 154 1.69 12.26 3.82
C VAL A 154 0.76 11.53 4.78
N ALA A 155 -0.25 10.85 4.22
CA ALA A 155 -1.21 10.04 4.95
C ALA A 155 -1.59 8.79 4.15
N ASP A 156 -2.20 7.84 4.83
CA ASP A 156 -2.79 6.66 4.20
C ASP A 156 -4.18 7.00 3.64
N PHE A 157 -4.43 6.56 2.41
CA PHE A 157 -5.71 6.69 1.68
C PHE A 157 -6.14 5.30 1.15
N PRO A 158 -7.42 5.12 0.78
CA PRO A 158 -7.90 3.85 0.23
C PRO A 158 -7.16 3.37 -1.02
N HIS A 159 -6.54 4.27 -1.77
CA HIS A 159 -5.78 3.98 -3.00
C HIS A 159 -4.25 4.05 -2.79
N GLY A 160 -3.79 4.00 -1.53
CA GLY A 160 -2.36 3.99 -1.21
C GLY A 160 -1.95 5.14 -0.30
N ARG A 161 -0.65 5.36 -0.16
CA ARG A 161 -0.10 6.38 0.76
C ARG A 161 0.47 7.54 -0.06
N GLY A 162 0.22 8.77 0.34
CA GLY A 162 0.76 9.91 -0.41
C GLY A 162 0.55 11.27 0.25
N GLY A 163 1.25 12.27 -0.27
CA GLY A 163 1.18 13.68 0.14
C GLY A 163 1.19 14.61 -1.07
N VAL A 164 1.14 15.91 -0.81
CA VAL A 164 1.22 16.94 -1.85
C VAL A 164 2.25 17.99 -1.49
N VAL A 165 3.15 18.26 -2.42
CA VAL A 165 4.18 19.30 -2.32
C VAL A 165 4.13 20.20 -3.56
N LEU A 166 4.37 21.49 -3.39
CA LEU A 166 4.62 22.42 -4.49
C LEU A 166 6.13 22.55 -4.68
N ASP A 167 6.60 22.47 -5.93
CA ASP A 167 7.99 22.79 -6.23
C ASP A 167 8.24 24.32 -6.26
N PRO A 168 9.49 24.80 -6.33
CA PRO A 168 9.80 26.23 -6.31
C PRO A 168 9.17 27.04 -7.46
N SER A 169 8.85 26.41 -8.59
CA SER A 169 8.13 27.04 -9.71
C SER A 169 6.61 27.01 -9.53
N GLY A 170 6.12 26.39 -8.45
CA GLY A 170 4.71 26.30 -8.09
C GLY A 170 3.99 25.11 -8.71
N HIS A 171 4.68 24.14 -9.33
CA HIS A 171 4.00 22.93 -9.83
C HIS A 171 3.58 22.04 -8.68
N ARG A 172 2.37 21.50 -8.77
CA ARG A 172 1.77 20.67 -7.73
C ARG A 172 2.07 19.19 -7.96
N TRP A 173 2.77 18.58 -7.01
CA TRP A 173 3.21 17.18 -7.07
C TRP A 173 2.45 16.32 -6.06
N MET A 174 1.68 15.35 -6.55
CA MET A 174 1.11 14.27 -5.76
C MET A 174 2.13 13.13 -5.69
N VAL A 175 2.89 13.08 -4.59
CA VAL A 175 3.87 12.03 -4.35
C VAL A 175 3.15 10.88 -3.68
N SER A 176 3.09 9.73 -4.33
CA SER A 176 2.24 8.62 -3.91
C SER A 176 2.92 7.28 -4.11
N ARG A 177 2.42 6.29 -3.38
CA ARG A 177 2.58 4.88 -3.69
C ARG A 177 1.21 4.22 -3.67
N ASP A 178 0.97 3.28 -4.57
CA ASP A 178 -0.23 2.45 -4.56
C ASP A 178 -0.27 1.55 -3.32
N VAL A 179 -1.45 0.98 -3.03
CA VAL A 179 -1.58 -0.06 -2.01
C VAL A 179 -0.74 -1.25 -2.48
N ALA A 180 0.28 -1.62 -1.70
CA ALA A 180 1.03 -2.84 -1.98
C ALA A 180 0.06 -4.03 -2.02
N PRO A 181 0.20 -4.96 -2.99
CA PRO A 181 -0.71 -6.07 -3.14
C PRO A 181 -0.81 -6.87 -1.83
N ALA A 182 -1.99 -7.42 -1.55
CA ALA A 182 -2.20 -8.28 -0.39
C ALA A 182 -1.29 -9.50 -0.49
N ARG A 183 -0.62 -9.83 0.62
CA ARG A 183 0.16 -11.05 0.72
C ARG A 183 -0.77 -12.20 1.08
N PRO A 184 -0.42 -13.46 0.77
CA PRO A 184 -1.10 -14.60 1.36
C PRO A 184 -1.17 -14.46 2.88
N GLY A 185 -2.37 -14.64 3.45
CA GLY A 185 -2.65 -14.42 4.86
C GLY A 185 -3.08 -13.00 5.24
N ASP A 186 -2.94 -11.99 4.37
CA ASP A 186 -3.54 -10.67 4.60
C ASP A 186 -5.06 -10.73 4.37
N VAL A 187 -5.80 -9.83 5.00
CA VAL A 187 -7.25 -9.68 4.79
C VAL A 187 -7.48 -8.88 3.51
N VAL A 188 -8.31 -9.43 2.62
CA VAL A 188 -8.70 -8.82 1.34
C VAL A 188 -10.14 -8.36 1.31
N TYR A 189 -10.97 -8.87 2.21
CA TYR A 189 -12.34 -8.43 2.41
C TYR A 189 -12.72 -8.56 3.87
N ALA A 190 -13.49 -7.60 4.36
CA ALA A 190 -14.11 -7.66 5.67
C ALA A 190 -15.56 -7.19 5.59
N SER A 191 -16.42 -7.79 6.41
CA SER A 191 -17.80 -7.35 6.56
C SER A 191 -18.24 -7.43 8.00
N LEU A 192 -18.87 -6.37 8.49
CA LEU A 192 -19.51 -6.39 9.80
C LEU A 192 -20.82 -7.16 9.69
N TRP A 193 -20.98 -8.20 10.50
CA TRP A 193 -22.20 -9.00 10.54
C TRP A 193 -23.17 -8.43 11.55
N THR A 194 -24.39 -8.16 11.10
CA THR A 194 -25.48 -7.64 11.94
C THR A 194 -26.79 -8.35 11.61
N ALA A 195 -27.77 -8.27 12.51
CA ALA A 195 -29.09 -8.86 12.27
C ALA A 195 -29.95 -8.02 11.31
N ASP A 196 -29.86 -6.69 11.42
CA ASP A 196 -30.54 -5.69 10.61
C ASP A 196 -29.49 -4.76 9.99
N VAL A 197 -29.29 -4.90 8.67
CA VAL A 197 -28.26 -4.19 7.91
C VAL A 197 -28.56 -2.69 7.84
N GLU A 198 -29.79 -2.30 7.49
CA GLU A 198 -30.15 -0.88 7.34
C GLU A 198 -30.05 -0.13 8.66
N ARG A 199 -30.45 -0.78 9.76
CA ARG A 199 -30.33 -0.22 11.11
C ARG A 199 -28.87 -0.06 11.50
N ALA A 200 -28.03 -1.05 11.21
CA ALA A 200 -26.60 -0.99 11.46
C ALA A 200 -25.93 0.10 10.63
N GLU A 201 -26.25 0.24 9.34
CA GLU A 201 -25.73 1.31 8.48
C GLU A 201 -26.03 2.70 9.05
N ARG A 202 -27.26 2.93 9.52
CA ARG A 202 -27.62 4.19 10.20
C ARG A 202 -26.84 4.39 11.50
N PHE A 203 -26.69 3.35 12.31
CA PHE A 203 -25.95 3.39 13.57
C PHE A 203 -24.48 3.75 13.32
N TYR A 204 -23.78 3.00 12.48
CA TYR A 204 -22.36 3.22 12.24
C TYR A 204 -22.08 4.52 11.46
N ALA A 205 -22.95 4.92 10.54
CA ALA A 205 -22.84 6.23 9.89
C ALA A 205 -22.89 7.39 10.90
N ALA A 206 -23.70 7.26 11.96
CA ALA A 206 -23.77 8.27 13.02
C ALA A 206 -22.56 8.23 13.97
N VAL A 207 -22.01 7.04 14.24
CA VAL A 207 -20.93 6.86 15.23
C VAL A 207 -19.55 7.13 14.65
N VAL A 208 -19.25 6.57 13.47
CA VAL A 208 -17.91 6.60 12.86
C VAL A 208 -17.86 7.38 11.54
N GLY A 209 -19.00 7.85 11.04
CA GLY A 209 -19.08 8.56 9.77
C GLY A 209 -18.99 7.61 8.58
N ASP A 210 -18.10 7.91 7.63
CA ASP A 210 -17.90 7.07 6.45
C ASP A 210 -17.11 5.80 6.81
N LEU A 211 -17.76 4.63 6.68
CA LEU A 211 -17.12 3.31 6.80
C LEU A 211 -16.22 2.98 5.59
N GLY A 212 -16.17 3.87 4.60
CA GLY A 212 -15.48 3.69 3.35
C GLY A 212 -16.10 2.53 2.57
N ARG A 213 -15.28 1.50 2.30
CA ARG A 213 -15.72 0.28 1.61
C ARG A 213 -15.95 -0.91 2.55
N LEU A 214 -15.89 -0.73 3.88
CA LEU A 214 -16.27 -1.78 4.80
C LEU A 214 -17.76 -2.05 4.64
N ARG A 215 -18.13 -3.30 4.37
CA ARG A 215 -19.52 -3.69 4.16
C ARG A 215 -20.18 -4.08 5.47
N ILE A 216 -21.46 -3.78 5.59
CA ILE A 216 -22.33 -4.37 6.60
C ILE A 216 -23.21 -5.39 5.88
N THR A 217 -23.29 -6.60 6.42
CA THR A 217 -24.04 -7.71 5.81
C THR A 217 -24.83 -8.45 6.88
N ALA A 218 -25.94 -9.06 6.47
CA ALA A 218 -26.71 -9.90 7.37
C ALA A 218 -25.88 -11.12 7.83
N GLY A 219 -25.82 -11.36 9.14
CA GLY A 219 -25.06 -12.45 9.73
C GLY A 219 -25.28 -12.55 11.24
N ASP A 220 -24.50 -13.39 11.91
CA ASP A 220 -24.55 -13.50 13.38
C ASP A 220 -23.77 -12.32 14.01
N PRO A 221 -24.45 -11.39 14.72
CA PRO A 221 -23.78 -10.25 15.34
C PRO A 221 -22.78 -10.65 16.43
N SER A 222 -22.94 -11.83 17.04
CA SER A 222 -22.01 -12.31 18.07
C SER A 222 -20.63 -12.68 17.50
N ALA A 223 -20.54 -13.02 16.22
CA ALA A 223 -19.28 -13.25 15.51
C ALA A 223 -18.54 -11.92 15.22
N GLY A 224 -19.27 -10.81 15.12
CA GLY A 224 -18.72 -9.48 14.88
C GLY A 224 -18.28 -9.28 13.43
N LEU A 225 -16.97 -9.13 13.21
CA LEU A 225 -16.40 -8.90 11.89
C LEU A 225 -16.04 -10.21 11.19
N PHE A 226 -16.60 -10.45 10.00
CA PHE A 226 -16.16 -11.52 9.13
C PHE A 226 -14.94 -11.10 8.32
N LEU A 227 -13.93 -11.97 8.27
CA LEU A 227 -12.66 -11.71 7.59
C LEU A 227 -12.44 -12.72 6.46
N CYS A 228 -11.97 -12.23 5.33
CA CYS A 228 -11.58 -13.03 4.17
C CYS A 228 -10.09 -12.83 3.89
N TYR A 229 -9.34 -13.92 3.85
CA TYR A 229 -7.88 -13.91 3.74
C TYR A 229 -7.41 -14.32 2.34
N ALA A 230 -6.41 -13.62 1.81
CA ALA A 230 -5.77 -13.99 0.56
C ALA A 230 -5.04 -15.34 0.69
N VAL A 231 -5.15 -16.18 -0.32
CA VAL A 231 -4.37 -17.40 -0.50
C VAL A 231 -3.97 -17.54 -1.97
N THR A 232 -2.89 -18.26 -2.22
CA THR A 232 -2.42 -18.51 -3.60
C THR A 232 -3.18 -19.61 -4.31
N ASP A 233 -3.77 -20.54 -3.54
CA ASP A 233 -4.54 -21.68 -4.05
C ASP A 233 -5.64 -21.98 -3.02
N VAL A 234 -6.89 -21.66 -3.38
CA VAL A 234 -8.01 -21.84 -2.45
C VAL A 234 -8.38 -23.31 -2.27
N ASP A 235 -8.16 -24.18 -3.27
CA ASP A 235 -8.47 -25.60 -3.13
C ASP A 235 -7.55 -26.24 -2.09
N ALA A 236 -6.24 -26.06 -2.27
CA ALA A 236 -5.24 -26.57 -1.34
C ALA A 236 -5.44 -26.01 0.08
N ALA A 237 -5.73 -24.71 0.19
CA ALA A 237 -5.96 -24.08 1.49
C ALA A 237 -7.21 -24.64 2.19
N THR A 238 -8.30 -24.94 1.47
CA THR A 238 -9.48 -25.58 2.09
C THR A 238 -9.19 -26.99 2.61
N ASP A 239 -8.32 -27.74 1.95
CA ASP A 239 -7.89 -29.06 2.44
C ASP A 239 -7.04 -28.93 3.70
N VAL A 240 -6.17 -27.93 3.77
CA VAL A 240 -5.41 -27.60 4.99
C VAL A 240 -6.34 -27.20 6.14
N VAL A 241 -7.38 -26.41 5.89
CA VAL A 241 -8.41 -26.07 6.89
C VAL A 241 -9.06 -27.32 7.47
N ARG A 242 -9.50 -28.25 6.62
CA ARG A 242 -10.11 -29.51 7.05
C ARG A 242 -9.13 -30.37 7.85
N ALA A 243 -7.89 -30.47 7.40
CA ALA A 243 -6.84 -31.23 8.08
C ALA A 243 -6.46 -30.64 9.45
N ALA A 244 -6.54 -29.31 9.61
CA ALA A 244 -6.30 -28.59 10.85
C ALA A 244 -7.48 -28.63 11.84
N GLY A 245 -8.58 -29.33 11.50
CA GLY A 245 -9.75 -29.52 12.37
C GLY A 245 -10.87 -28.49 12.16
N GLY A 246 -10.73 -27.61 11.16
CA GLY A 246 -11.79 -26.70 10.74
C GLY A 246 -12.75 -27.33 9.72
N THR A 247 -13.69 -26.53 9.21
CA THR A 247 -14.57 -26.91 8.11
C THR A 247 -14.47 -25.90 6.98
N ALA A 248 -14.62 -26.37 5.74
CA ALA A 248 -14.55 -25.52 4.56
C ALA A 248 -15.56 -25.97 3.51
N ARG A 249 -16.30 -25.02 2.94
CA ARG A 249 -17.16 -25.25 1.76
C ARG A 249 -16.31 -25.38 0.49
N PRO A 250 -16.83 -26.01 -0.57
CA PRO A 250 -16.17 -26.00 -1.87
C PRO A 250 -15.96 -24.55 -2.36
N PRO A 251 -14.81 -24.22 -2.97
CA PRO A 251 -14.61 -22.88 -3.51
C PRO A 251 -15.57 -22.55 -4.65
N GLU A 252 -16.09 -21.33 -4.64
CA GLU A 252 -17.01 -20.79 -5.64
C GLU A 252 -16.34 -19.66 -6.44
N VAL A 253 -16.59 -19.60 -7.75
CA VAL A 253 -16.12 -18.50 -8.60
C VAL A 253 -17.06 -17.31 -8.47
N ARG A 254 -16.50 -16.14 -8.16
CA ARG A 254 -17.20 -14.86 -8.07
C ARG A 254 -16.53 -13.84 -9.00
N GLU A 255 -17.17 -12.69 -9.20
CA GLU A 255 -16.66 -11.60 -10.05
C GLU A 255 -15.23 -11.16 -9.68
N TYR A 256 -14.92 -11.20 -8.38
CA TYR A 256 -13.66 -10.76 -7.80
C TYR A 256 -12.70 -11.92 -7.48
N GLY A 257 -12.92 -13.14 -7.97
CA GLY A 257 -12.04 -14.30 -7.74
C GLY A 257 -12.76 -15.48 -7.11
N ARG A 258 -11.98 -16.48 -6.69
CA ARG A 258 -12.50 -17.72 -6.07
C ARG A 258 -12.57 -17.56 -4.56
N VAL A 259 -13.67 -17.98 -3.94
CA VAL A 259 -13.88 -17.83 -2.49
C VAL A 259 -14.39 -19.12 -1.87
N ALA A 260 -13.89 -19.46 -0.69
CA ALA A 260 -14.41 -20.56 0.12
C ALA A 260 -14.72 -20.10 1.56
N ASP A 261 -15.97 -20.28 1.99
CA ASP A 261 -16.36 -20.05 3.39
C ASP A 261 -15.83 -21.17 4.28
N CYS A 262 -15.27 -20.80 5.41
CA CYS A 262 -14.61 -21.67 6.36
C CYS A 262 -15.03 -21.38 7.80
N VAL A 263 -14.82 -22.36 8.68
CA VAL A 263 -14.91 -22.23 10.13
C VAL A 263 -13.65 -22.84 10.73
N ASP A 264 -13.01 -22.16 11.67
CA ASP A 264 -11.81 -22.67 12.34
C ASP A 264 -12.13 -23.85 13.30
N ASP A 265 -11.11 -24.37 13.97
CA ASP A 265 -11.24 -25.49 14.91
C ASP A 265 -11.90 -25.12 16.26
N GLN A 266 -12.36 -23.87 16.38
CA GLN A 266 -12.98 -23.30 17.58
C GLN A 266 -14.33 -22.63 17.31
N GLY A 267 -14.79 -22.59 16.06
CA GLY A 267 -16.10 -22.07 15.65
C GLY A 267 -16.09 -20.67 15.05
N LEU A 268 -14.93 -20.05 14.81
CA LEU A 268 -14.84 -18.74 14.18
C LEU A 268 -14.98 -18.84 12.65
N ALA A 269 -15.97 -18.16 12.09
CA ALA A 269 -16.19 -18.11 10.65
C ALA A 269 -15.22 -17.15 9.95
N PHE A 270 -14.69 -17.56 8.79
CA PHE A 270 -13.85 -16.75 7.92
C PHE A 270 -13.98 -17.22 6.45
N ALA A 271 -13.35 -16.53 5.51
CA ALA A 271 -13.22 -16.99 4.14
C ALA A 271 -11.78 -16.99 3.64
N LEU A 272 -11.54 -17.78 2.61
CA LEU A 272 -10.31 -17.81 1.83
C LEU A 272 -10.60 -17.29 0.43
N HIS A 273 -9.71 -16.48 -0.13
CA HIS A 273 -9.85 -15.86 -1.44
C HIS A 273 -8.60 -16.05 -2.29
N GLU A 274 -8.80 -16.48 -3.53
CA GLU A 274 -7.78 -16.58 -4.57
C GLU A 274 -8.16 -15.65 -5.74
N GLY A 275 -7.27 -14.73 -6.09
CA GLY A 275 -7.43 -13.82 -7.22
C GLY A 275 -7.06 -12.38 -6.89
N GLU A 276 -7.50 -11.44 -7.73
CA GLU A 276 -7.31 -10.02 -7.48
C GLU A 276 -8.18 -9.57 -6.30
N ALA A 277 -7.53 -9.09 -5.25
CA ALA A 277 -8.21 -8.64 -4.04
C ALA A 277 -9.15 -7.46 -4.39
N PRO A 278 -10.43 -7.50 -3.98
CA PRO A 278 -11.27 -6.33 -4.12
C PRO A 278 -10.67 -5.20 -3.26
N ALA A 279 -10.60 -3.99 -3.80
CA ALA A 279 -10.17 -2.83 -3.02
C ALA A 279 -11.23 -2.53 -1.94
N VAL A 280 -11.00 -2.97 -0.70
CA VAL A 280 -11.91 -2.84 0.45
C VAL A 280 -11.24 -2.00 1.54
N ALA A 281 -12.03 -1.18 2.25
CA ALA A 281 -11.56 -0.45 3.42
C ALA A 281 -11.57 -1.42 4.60
N LEU A 282 -10.41 -1.57 5.22
CA LEU A 282 -10.23 -2.45 6.37
C LEU A 282 -10.25 -1.59 7.65
N PRO A 283 -10.73 -2.14 8.78
CA PRO A 283 -10.62 -1.43 10.05
C PRO A 283 -9.16 -1.17 10.41
N GLU A 284 -8.90 -0.18 11.25
CA GLU A 284 -7.54 0.14 11.75
C GLU A 284 -6.88 -1.06 12.44
N TYR A 285 -7.71 -1.87 13.11
CA TYR A 285 -7.32 -3.06 13.84
C TYR A 285 -8.48 -4.07 13.88
N ALA A 286 -8.16 -5.36 13.86
CA ALA A 286 -9.11 -6.44 14.13
C ALA A 286 -8.55 -7.35 15.23
N GLU A 287 -9.33 -7.63 16.28
CA GLU A 287 -8.93 -8.56 17.33
C GLU A 287 -9.75 -9.84 17.25
N LEU A 288 -9.08 -10.97 16.99
CA LEU A 288 -9.64 -12.30 17.15
C LEU A 288 -9.68 -12.63 18.64
N ARG A 289 -10.87 -12.85 19.17
CA ARG A 289 -11.09 -13.36 20.52
C ARG A 289 -11.46 -14.81 20.39
N VAL A 290 -10.67 -15.70 20.96
CA VAL A 290 -10.82 -17.15 20.82
C VAL A 290 -10.84 -17.82 22.19
N PRO A 291 -11.44 -19.01 22.32
CA PRO A 291 -11.36 -19.79 23.55
C PRO A 291 -9.92 -20.14 23.96
N ASP A 292 -9.11 -20.63 23.01
CA ASP A 292 -7.74 -21.09 23.23
C ASP A 292 -6.80 -20.44 22.19
N SER A 293 -5.92 -19.57 22.67
CA SER A 293 -4.97 -18.87 21.81
C SER A 293 -3.88 -19.78 21.25
N VAL A 294 -3.49 -20.84 21.96
CA VAL A 294 -2.44 -21.76 21.53
C VAL A 294 -2.94 -22.54 20.32
N ARG A 295 -4.17 -23.06 20.41
CA ARG A 295 -4.83 -23.74 19.31
C ARG A 295 -5.05 -22.82 18.12
N ALA A 296 -5.60 -21.63 18.35
CA ALA A 296 -5.86 -20.68 17.26
C ALA A 296 -4.57 -20.28 16.54
N ARG A 297 -3.48 -20.02 17.27
CA ARG A 297 -2.19 -19.71 16.64
C ARG A 297 -1.65 -20.88 15.83
N ALA A 298 -1.77 -22.12 16.31
CA ALA A 298 -1.37 -23.29 15.54
C ALA A 298 -2.20 -23.44 14.26
N PHE A 299 -3.51 -23.22 14.34
CA PHE A 299 -4.43 -23.26 13.20
C PHE A 299 -4.05 -22.21 12.14
N TYR A 300 -4.00 -20.92 12.52
CA TYR A 300 -3.73 -19.84 11.57
C TYR A 300 -2.28 -19.82 11.07
N ALA A 301 -1.30 -20.30 11.85
CA ALA A 301 0.05 -20.53 11.34
C ALA A 301 0.07 -21.59 10.24
N THR A 302 -0.73 -22.65 10.38
CA THR A 302 -0.81 -23.75 9.40
C THR A 302 -1.58 -23.34 8.15
N VAL A 303 -2.73 -22.68 8.31
CA VAL A 303 -3.65 -22.35 7.21
C VAL A 303 -3.20 -21.11 6.44
N LEU A 304 -2.75 -20.07 7.15
CA LEU A 304 -2.44 -18.75 6.57
C LEU A 304 -0.94 -18.41 6.57
N GLY A 305 -0.08 -19.29 7.09
CA GLY A 305 1.35 -19.01 7.21
C GLY A 305 1.68 -17.93 8.25
N TRP A 306 0.76 -17.63 9.17
CA TRP A 306 0.96 -16.55 10.14
C TRP A 306 2.05 -16.86 11.16
N GLY A 307 2.91 -15.88 11.40
CA GLY A 307 3.70 -15.78 12.62
C GLY A 307 2.95 -15.05 13.73
N PHE A 308 3.47 -15.14 14.96
CA PHE A 308 2.88 -14.46 16.11
C PHE A 308 3.95 -13.82 17.00
N ALA A 309 3.81 -12.53 17.25
CA ALA A 309 4.64 -11.78 18.18
C ALA A 309 3.84 -11.42 19.45
N PRO A 310 4.41 -11.54 20.65
CA PRO A 310 3.71 -11.22 21.89
C PRO A 310 3.26 -9.75 21.94
N GLY A 311 2.10 -9.51 22.56
CA GLY A 311 1.57 -8.17 22.82
C GLY A 311 2.44 -7.38 23.80
N ALA A 312 2.49 -6.05 23.63
CA ALA A 312 3.29 -5.17 24.47
C ALA A 312 2.84 -5.13 25.95
N ASN A 313 1.58 -5.48 26.23
CA ASN A 313 0.98 -5.39 27.55
C ASN A 313 1.07 -6.71 28.35
N GLY A 314 1.76 -7.72 27.82
CA GLY A 314 1.82 -9.06 28.42
C GLY A 314 0.47 -9.80 28.36
N GLY A 315 0.39 -10.94 29.04
CA GLY A 315 -0.79 -11.80 29.05
C GLY A 315 -0.95 -12.63 27.78
N ASP A 316 -2.12 -13.25 27.61
CA ASP A 316 -2.43 -14.09 26.46
C ASP A 316 -2.91 -13.28 25.26
N TYR A 317 -2.03 -12.40 24.77
CA TYR A 317 -2.29 -11.53 23.63
C TYR A 317 -1.15 -11.60 22.62
N TRP A 318 -1.50 -11.79 21.36
CA TRP A 318 -0.57 -12.04 20.27
C TRP A 318 -0.91 -11.17 19.08
N ASN A 319 0.11 -10.83 18.30
CA ASN A 319 -0.07 -10.07 17.07
C ASN A 319 0.31 -10.95 15.88
N GLY A 320 -0.60 -11.05 14.91
CA GLY A 320 -0.36 -11.77 13.66
C GLY A 320 0.71 -11.07 12.82
N THR A 321 1.57 -11.89 12.21
CA THR A 321 2.56 -11.44 11.23
C THR A 321 2.54 -12.31 9.97
N VAL A 322 2.87 -11.71 8.83
CA VAL A 322 3.13 -12.38 7.55
C VAL A 322 4.51 -11.91 7.10
N ASP A 323 5.41 -12.85 6.82
CA ASP A 323 6.81 -12.60 6.45
C ASP A 323 7.56 -11.67 7.43
N GLY A 324 7.27 -11.80 8.74
CA GLY A 324 7.89 -10.99 9.79
C GLY A 324 7.31 -9.58 9.97
N GLU A 325 6.46 -9.12 9.06
CA GLU A 325 5.72 -7.85 9.19
C GLU A 325 4.30 -8.08 9.74
N ARG A 326 3.66 -7.04 10.27
CA ARG A 326 2.27 -7.12 10.77
C ARG A 326 1.30 -7.48 9.64
N THR A 327 0.25 -8.23 9.97
CA THR A 327 -0.88 -8.47 9.05
C THR A 327 -1.57 -7.15 8.65
N ARG A 328 -2.31 -7.18 7.54
CA ARG A 328 -3.13 -6.07 7.04
C ARG A 328 -4.62 -6.48 7.01
N PRO A 329 -5.52 -5.82 7.78
CA PRO A 329 -5.21 -4.82 8.79
C PRO A 329 -4.44 -5.46 9.94
N ARG A 330 -3.91 -4.65 10.86
CA ARG A 330 -3.20 -5.18 12.02
C ARG A 330 -4.14 -6.08 12.82
N THR A 331 -3.75 -7.33 12.99
CA THR A 331 -4.60 -8.34 13.64
C THR A 331 -4.01 -8.75 14.98
N GLY A 332 -4.84 -8.68 16.02
CA GLY A 332 -4.56 -9.22 17.35
C GLY A 332 -5.28 -10.54 17.56
N LEU A 333 -4.76 -11.36 18.47
CA LEU A 333 -5.36 -12.61 18.88
C LEU A 333 -5.25 -12.74 20.40
N ALA A 334 -6.39 -12.92 21.07
CA ALA A 334 -6.50 -13.07 22.51
C ALA A 334 -7.29 -14.33 22.88
N GLY A 335 -6.78 -15.11 23.83
CA GLY A 335 -7.44 -16.30 24.36
C GLY A 335 -8.41 -16.01 25.52
N GLY A 336 -9.17 -17.02 25.92
CA GLY A 336 -10.08 -16.96 27.08
C GLY A 336 -11.51 -16.48 26.78
N ALA A 337 -11.88 -16.30 25.52
CA ALA A 337 -13.24 -15.94 25.15
C ALA A 337 -14.19 -17.15 25.24
N ALA A 338 -15.38 -16.98 25.82
CA ALA A 338 -16.37 -18.06 25.88
C ALA A 338 -16.94 -18.42 24.49
N VAL A 339 -17.07 -17.42 23.62
CA VAL A 339 -17.53 -17.55 22.23
C VAL A 339 -16.52 -16.84 21.34
N PRO A 340 -16.05 -17.47 20.24
CA PRO A 340 -15.11 -16.83 19.35
C PRO A 340 -15.76 -15.66 18.61
N SER A 341 -15.03 -14.55 18.45
CA SER A 341 -15.50 -13.37 17.71
C SER A 341 -14.35 -12.53 17.18
N VAL A 342 -14.63 -11.66 16.21
CA VAL A 342 -13.68 -10.64 15.76
C VAL A 342 -14.21 -9.26 16.10
N VAL A 343 -13.42 -8.49 16.87
CA VAL A 343 -13.79 -7.14 17.30
C VAL A 343 -13.00 -6.11 16.50
N PRO A 344 -13.65 -5.32 15.61
CA PRO A 344 -13.00 -4.24 14.88
C PRO A 344 -12.73 -3.03 15.79
N THR A 345 -11.66 -2.30 15.48
CA THR A 345 -11.41 -0.97 16.03
C THR A 345 -11.56 0.08 14.94
N PHE A 346 -12.42 1.07 15.18
CA PHE A 346 -12.64 2.22 14.31
C PHE A 346 -11.95 3.46 14.88
N ARG A 347 -11.25 4.18 14.02
CA ARG A 347 -10.66 5.46 14.38
C ARG A 347 -11.71 6.56 14.31
N VAL A 348 -11.80 7.37 15.35
CA VAL A 348 -12.68 8.55 15.41
C VAL A 348 -11.89 9.80 15.77
N PRO A 349 -12.24 10.97 15.20
CA PRO A 349 -11.57 12.22 15.54
C PRO A 349 -11.95 12.72 16.95
N ASP A 350 -13.14 12.36 17.42
CA ASP A 350 -13.69 12.76 18.72
C ASP A 350 -14.43 11.58 19.36
N THR A 351 -13.82 11.02 20.40
CA THR A 351 -14.37 9.88 21.16
C THR A 351 -15.64 10.27 21.90
N GLU A 352 -15.73 11.48 22.45
CA GLU A 352 -16.89 11.88 23.26
C GLU A 352 -18.12 12.03 22.39
N ALA A 353 -17.98 12.67 21.23
CA ALA A 353 -19.05 12.78 20.25
C ALA A 353 -19.50 11.40 19.74
N ALA A 354 -18.54 10.53 19.39
CA ALA A 354 -18.85 9.18 18.95
C ALA A 354 -19.56 8.35 20.03
N LEU A 355 -19.14 8.44 21.30
CA LEU A 355 -19.80 7.75 22.42
C LEU A 355 -21.20 8.30 22.71
N ALA A 356 -21.44 9.59 22.50
CA ALA A 356 -22.78 10.16 22.57
C ALA A 356 -23.68 9.57 21.47
N ALA A 357 -23.17 9.44 20.24
CA ALA A 357 -23.88 8.80 19.14
C ALA A 357 -24.15 7.31 19.40
N VAL A 358 -23.20 6.56 19.98
CA VAL A 358 -23.40 5.16 20.38
C VAL A 358 -24.61 5.03 21.31
N ARG A 359 -24.65 5.85 22.37
CA ARG A 359 -25.74 5.83 23.35
C ARG A 359 -27.07 6.27 22.75
N ALA A 360 -27.06 7.30 21.91
CA ALA A 360 -28.25 7.79 21.22
C ALA A 360 -28.83 6.75 20.24
N GLY A 361 -27.96 5.95 19.62
CA GLY A 361 -28.33 4.83 18.75
C GLY A 361 -28.77 3.57 19.50
N GLY A 362 -28.79 3.57 20.84
CA GLY A 362 -29.19 2.41 21.65
C GLY A 362 -28.07 1.41 21.95
N GLY A 363 -26.82 1.74 21.60
CA GLY A 363 -25.64 0.96 21.95
C GLY A 363 -25.14 1.24 23.37
N THR A 364 -24.14 0.47 23.79
CA THR A 364 -23.50 0.60 25.10
C THR A 364 -21.99 0.82 24.96
N ALA A 365 -21.39 1.46 25.96
CA ALA A 365 -19.95 1.71 26.00
C ALA A 365 -19.41 1.49 27.42
N GLN A 366 -18.23 0.88 27.49
CA GLN A 366 -17.47 0.72 28.72
C GLN A 366 -16.70 2.00 29.07
N GLU A 367 -15.96 1.97 30.19
CA GLU A 367 -15.04 3.04 30.54
C GLU A 367 -13.93 3.19 29.49
N THR A 368 -13.62 4.43 29.15
CA THR A 368 -12.51 4.75 28.24
C THR A 368 -11.19 4.50 28.93
N VAL A 369 -10.32 3.74 28.29
CA VAL A 369 -8.98 3.42 28.78
C VAL A 369 -7.95 4.22 28.00
N GLU A 370 -7.06 4.89 28.72
CA GLU A 370 -5.86 5.52 28.16
C GLU A 370 -4.85 4.42 27.80
N ALA A 371 -4.60 4.22 26.52
CA ALA A 371 -3.66 3.24 26.02
C ALA A 371 -2.49 3.92 25.32
N ARG A 372 -1.39 3.18 25.10
CA ARG A 372 -0.18 3.67 24.42
C ARG A 372 -0.45 4.26 23.02
N PHE A 373 -1.53 3.83 22.37
CA PHE A 373 -1.87 4.21 21.00
C PHE A 373 -3.06 5.18 20.91
N GLY A 374 -3.47 5.76 22.04
CA GLY A 374 -4.58 6.69 22.13
C GLY A 374 -5.66 6.25 23.12
N ARG A 375 -6.75 6.99 23.16
CA ARG A 375 -7.93 6.73 23.98
C ARG A 375 -8.78 5.65 23.32
N MET A 376 -9.04 4.57 24.04
CA MET A 376 -9.78 3.43 23.52
C MET A 376 -11.01 3.12 24.36
N THR A 377 -12.14 2.87 23.70
CA THR A 377 -13.39 2.52 24.38
C THR A 377 -14.03 1.31 23.72
N ALA A 378 -14.32 0.28 24.52
CA ALA A 378 -15.07 -0.88 24.07
C ALA A 378 -16.57 -0.56 24.04
N CYS A 379 -17.22 -0.90 22.93
CA CYS A 379 -18.63 -0.61 22.68
C CYS A 379 -19.35 -1.86 22.18
N VAL A 380 -20.67 -1.86 22.33
CA VAL A 380 -21.60 -2.81 21.70
C VAL A 380 -22.67 -2.01 21.01
N ASP A 381 -23.00 -2.35 19.77
CA ASP A 381 -24.09 -1.71 19.04
C ASP A 381 -25.46 -2.08 19.63
N ASP A 382 -26.52 -1.58 18.99
CA ASP A 382 -27.90 -1.82 19.40
C ASP A 382 -28.46 -3.19 18.94
N GLN A 383 -27.57 -4.07 18.46
CA GLN A 383 -27.86 -5.42 17.94
C GLN A 383 -26.95 -6.50 18.55
N GLY A 384 -25.98 -6.13 19.41
CA GLY A 384 -25.07 -7.04 20.10
C GLY A 384 -23.67 -7.16 19.48
N THR A 385 -23.37 -6.44 18.40
CA THR A 385 -22.06 -6.45 17.73
C THR A 385 -21.04 -5.66 18.54
N ALA A 386 -19.97 -6.32 18.98
CA ALA A 386 -18.88 -5.67 19.71
C ALA A 386 -17.92 -4.93 18.77
N PHE A 387 -17.51 -3.73 19.14
CA PHE A 387 -16.49 -2.95 18.42
C PHE A 387 -15.71 -2.04 19.38
N ARG A 388 -14.65 -1.40 18.90
CA ARG A 388 -13.89 -0.41 19.68
C ARG A 388 -13.79 0.91 18.93
N LEU A 389 -13.78 1.99 19.69
CA LEU A 389 -13.44 3.32 19.21
C LEU A 389 -12.02 3.66 19.66
N LEU A 390 -11.25 4.27 18.76
CA LEU A 390 -9.89 4.74 19.01
C LEU A 390 -9.76 6.19 18.57
N GLN A 391 -9.39 7.06 19.49
CA GLN A 391 -8.88 8.39 19.17
C GLN A 391 -7.36 8.39 19.41
N PRO A 392 -6.54 8.56 18.35
CA PRO A 392 -5.09 8.49 18.42
C PRO A 392 -4.45 9.49 19.39
#